data_AF-A0A2G6IR54-F1
#
_entry.id   AF-A0A2G6IR54-F1
#
_cell.length_a   1.000
_cell.length_b   1.000
_cell.length_c   1.000
_cell.angle_alpha   90.00
_cell.angle_beta   90.00
_cell.angle_gamma   90.00
#
_symmetry.space_group_name_H-M   'P 1'
#
loop_
_entity.id
_entity.type
_entity.pdbx_description
1 polymer ?
#
loop_
_entity_poly.entity_id
_entity_poly.type
_entity_poly.pdbx_seq_one_letter_code
_entity_poly.pdbx_strand_id
1 'polypeptide(L)'
;MVFNNLTAAFRISLLLYLVQVAVGVYFSHNYGAVLVAMQMSASMGVPMAAPDGFWLALGLMILVNTVTGLWIAISWHRYILLQENDGGVIPAFHGGALLSYFGKSLGLGVLLGLAYVLIGLALGQFFGIALVQLGVFAVLIYVFYRLALVLPAVAIGQSMSLSQSWEKTAEASGVIAQLSLIAIGFIVLTQIPQMLDSAPTSVISMIYSYVLGWIIMMVASSVLTTLYGVYVEGRRI
;
A
#
# COMPACT_ATOMS: atom_id res chain seq x y z
N MET A 1 14.78 4.94 -9.17
CA MET A 1 15.41 4.57 -7.87
C MET A 1 15.28 3.09 -7.53
N VAL A 2 14.08 2.49 -7.43
CA VAL A 2 13.95 1.05 -7.07
C VAL A 2 14.66 0.12 -8.06
N PHE A 3 14.46 0.35 -9.36
CA PHE A 3 15.10 -0.45 -10.42
C PHE A 3 16.63 -0.26 -10.48
N ASN A 4 17.14 0.86 -9.97
CA ASN A 4 18.58 1.11 -9.85
C ASN A 4 19.18 0.48 -8.57
N ASN A 5 18.32 -0.02 -7.68
CA ASN A 5 18.68 -0.58 -6.37
C ASN A 5 17.98 -1.93 -6.13
N LEU A 6 17.76 -2.73 -7.19
CA LEU A 6 16.99 -3.98 -7.08
C LEU A 6 17.60 -4.95 -6.06
N THR A 7 18.92 -5.07 -6.05
CA THR A 7 19.62 -5.93 -5.08
C THR A 7 19.33 -5.49 -3.65
N ALA A 8 19.34 -4.18 -3.37
CA ALA A 8 19.01 -3.65 -2.05
C ALA A 8 17.52 -3.83 -1.72
N ALA A 9 16.62 -3.62 -2.71
CA ALA A 9 15.20 -3.86 -2.55
C ALA A 9 14.91 -5.31 -2.13
N PHE A 10 15.49 -6.29 -2.83
CA PHE A 10 15.38 -7.70 -2.45
C PHE A 10 15.98 -7.96 -1.07
N ARG A 11 17.20 -7.49 -0.80
CA ARG A 11 17.86 -7.71 0.49
C ARG A 11 17.03 -7.19 1.66
N ILE A 12 16.45 -5.99 1.55
CA ILE A 12 15.68 -5.36 2.62
C ILE A 12 14.33 -6.06 2.81
N SER A 13 13.67 -6.47 1.72
CA SER A 13 12.27 -6.87 1.77
C SER A 13 12.02 -8.37 1.71
N LEU A 14 12.92 -9.16 1.11
CA LEU A 14 12.62 -10.54 0.71
C LEU A 14 12.18 -11.42 1.88
N LEU A 15 12.98 -11.47 2.96
CA LEU A 15 12.66 -12.35 4.09
C LEU A 15 11.35 -11.94 4.78
N LEU A 16 11.17 -10.63 5.02
CA LEU A 16 9.94 -10.10 5.61
C LEU A 16 8.72 -10.33 4.72
N TYR A 17 8.89 -10.22 3.40
CA TYR A 17 7.83 -10.47 2.43
C TYR A 17 7.50 -11.97 2.31
N LEU A 18 8.49 -12.86 2.42
CA LEU A 18 8.24 -14.31 2.47
C LEU A 18 7.40 -14.70 3.69
N VAL A 19 7.55 -14.00 4.82
CA VAL A 19 6.67 -14.19 5.98
C VAL A 19 5.22 -13.78 5.65
N GLN A 20 5.03 -12.66 4.93
CA GLN A 20 3.70 -12.26 4.43
C GLN A 20 3.08 -13.32 3.53
N VAL A 21 3.86 -13.83 2.57
CA VAL A 21 3.44 -14.90 1.65
C VAL A 21 3.08 -16.15 2.43
N ALA A 22 3.91 -16.60 3.36
CA ALA A 22 3.66 -17.81 4.13
C ALA A 22 2.35 -17.75 4.93
N VAL A 23 2.12 -16.63 5.63
CA VAL A 23 0.88 -16.45 6.42
C VAL A 23 -0.34 -16.26 5.52
N GLY A 24 -0.20 -15.56 4.40
CA GLY A 24 -1.28 -15.39 3.43
C GLY A 24 -1.65 -16.70 2.73
N VAL A 25 -0.68 -17.53 2.36
CA VAL A 25 -0.89 -18.88 1.79
C VAL A 25 -1.58 -19.78 2.81
N TYR A 26 -1.11 -19.77 4.06
CA TYR A 26 -1.77 -20.51 5.14
C TYR A 26 -3.23 -20.08 5.32
N PHE A 27 -3.50 -18.77 5.39
CA PHE A 27 -4.86 -18.27 5.55
C PHE A 27 -5.75 -18.61 4.34
N SER A 28 -5.25 -18.40 3.12
CA SER A 28 -5.98 -18.71 1.88
C SER A 28 -6.30 -20.21 1.78
N HIS A 29 -5.36 -21.08 2.12
CA HIS A 29 -5.56 -22.53 2.08
C HIS A 29 -6.64 -23.00 3.07
N ASN A 30 -6.62 -22.49 4.31
CA ASN A 30 -7.52 -22.94 5.37
C ASN A 30 -8.89 -22.22 5.35
N TYR A 31 -8.92 -20.95 4.96
CA TYR A 31 -10.08 -20.07 5.12
C TYR A 31 -10.46 -19.30 3.84
N GLY A 32 -9.76 -19.47 2.73
CA GLY A 32 -10.03 -18.72 1.48
C GLY A 32 -11.43 -18.99 0.93
N ALA A 33 -11.86 -20.26 0.90
CA ALA A 33 -13.22 -20.61 0.47
C ALA A 33 -14.30 -20.03 1.39
N VAL A 34 -14.02 -20.00 2.70
CA VAL A 34 -14.91 -19.39 3.71
C VAL A 34 -15.04 -17.88 3.46
N LEU A 35 -13.92 -17.19 3.21
CA LEU A 35 -13.91 -15.76 2.92
C LEU A 35 -14.77 -15.43 1.69
N VAL A 36 -14.63 -16.21 0.60
CA VAL A 36 -15.44 -16.04 -0.62
C VAL A 36 -16.92 -16.30 -0.34
N ALA A 37 -17.24 -17.38 0.38
CA ALA A 37 -18.62 -17.71 0.74
C ALA A 37 -19.28 -16.61 1.60
N MET A 38 -18.55 -16.09 2.59
CA MET A 38 -19.02 -14.98 3.44
C MET A 38 -19.23 -13.69 2.64
N GLN A 39 -18.37 -13.40 1.66
CA GLN A 39 -18.52 -12.23 0.80
C GLN A 39 -19.76 -12.35 -0.10
N MET A 40 -20.00 -13.54 -0.68
CA MET A 40 -21.21 -13.83 -1.46
C MET A 40 -22.47 -13.75 -0.58
N SER A 41 -22.45 -14.34 0.61
CA SER A 41 -23.61 -14.29 1.52
C SER A 41 -23.93 -12.86 1.94
N ALA A 42 -22.91 -12.05 2.24
CA ALA A 42 -23.06 -10.64 2.58
C ALA A 42 -23.71 -9.83 1.43
N SER A 43 -23.31 -10.08 0.17
CA SER A 43 -23.94 -9.42 -0.99
C SER A 43 -25.42 -9.80 -1.19
N MET A 44 -25.81 -10.98 -0.69
CA MET A 44 -27.19 -11.47 -0.73
C MET A 44 -27.99 -11.06 0.51
N GLY A 45 -27.39 -10.32 1.45
CA GLY A 45 -28.01 -9.96 2.73
C GLY A 45 -28.25 -11.16 3.65
N VAL A 46 -27.58 -12.29 3.41
CA VAL A 46 -27.72 -13.52 4.18
C VAL A 46 -26.60 -13.58 5.23
N PRO A 47 -26.95 -13.56 6.53
CA PRO A 47 -25.95 -13.70 7.59
C PRO A 47 -25.32 -15.09 7.56
N MET A 48 -24.00 -15.15 7.54
CA MET A 48 -23.22 -16.39 7.65
C MET A 48 -22.27 -16.27 8.84
N ALA A 49 -22.30 -17.24 9.74
CA ALA A 49 -21.35 -17.31 10.85
C ALA A 49 -19.98 -17.75 10.35
N ALA A 50 -18.92 -17.12 10.86
CA ALA A 50 -17.57 -17.57 10.59
C ALA A 50 -17.27 -18.86 11.39
N PRO A 51 -16.55 -19.83 10.81
CA PRO A 51 -16.07 -21.01 11.53
C PRO A 51 -15.11 -20.65 12.67
N ASP A 52 -14.93 -21.59 13.59
CA ASP A 52 -13.99 -21.44 14.70
C ASP A 52 -12.57 -21.11 14.22
N GLY A 53 -11.92 -20.20 14.94
CA GLY A 53 -10.55 -19.76 14.63
C GLY A 53 -10.41 -18.82 13.43
N PHE A 54 -11.43 -18.63 12.59
CA PHE A 54 -11.37 -17.76 11.41
C PHE A 54 -10.93 -16.34 11.75
N TRP A 55 -11.58 -15.69 12.72
CA TRP A 55 -11.29 -14.31 13.08
C TRP A 55 -9.91 -14.13 13.71
N LEU A 56 -9.45 -15.12 14.48
CA LEU A 56 -8.11 -15.11 15.04
C LEU A 56 -7.06 -15.24 13.93
N ALA A 57 -7.25 -16.17 12.99
CA ALA A 57 -6.36 -16.36 11.85
C ALA A 57 -6.31 -15.11 10.96
N LEU A 58 -7.47 -14.48 10.69
CA LEU A 58 -7.55 -13.23 9.93
C LEU A 58 -6.83 -12.09 10.65
N GLY A 59 -7.06 -11.93 11.95
CA GLY A 59 -6.41 -10.91 12.77
C GLY A 59 -4.89 -11.05 12.80
N LEU A 60 -4.39 -12.28 12.97
CA LEU A 60 -2.95 -12.57 12.92
C LEU A 60 -2.36 -12.32 11.53
N MET A 61 -3.06 -12.73 10.46
CA MET A 61 -2.65 -12.44 9.09
C MET A 61 -2.52 -10.94 8.84
N ILE A 62 -3.52 -10.15 9.23
CA ILE A 62 -3.50 -8.69 9.07
C ILE A 62 -2.36 -8.08 9.89
N LEU A 63 -2.19 -8.51 11.14
CA LEU A 63 -1.14 -8.02 12.02
C LEU A 63 0.25 -8.26 11.43
N VAL A 64 0.54 -9.50 11.01
CA VAL A 64 1.83 -9.87 10.42
C VAL A 64 2.10 -9.07 9.14
N ASN A 65 1.11 -8.98 8.23
CA ASN A 65 1.25 -8.20 7.00
C ASN A 65 1.49 -6.72 7.28
N THR A 66 0.79 -6.15 8.25
CA THR A 66 0.94 -4.74 8.62
C THR A 66 2.33 -4.49 9.19
N VAL A 67 2.75 -5.26 10.20
CA VAL A 67 4.05 -5.05 10.86
C VAL A 67 5.21 -5.23 9.89
N THR A 68 5.21 -6.31 9.11
CA THR A 68 6.28 -6.58 8.14
C THR A 68 6.26 -5.58 6.98
N GLY A 69 5.09 -5.19 6.47
CA GLY A 69 4.98 -4.19 5.39
C GLY A 69 5.49 -2.81 5.83
N LEU A 70 5.14 -2.39 7.05
CA LEU A 70 5.67 -1.15 7.63
C LEU A 70 7.18 -1.21 7.85
N TRP A 71 7.69 -2.35 8.33
CA TRP A 71 9.12 -2.56 8.50
C TRP A 71 9.84 -2.41 7.17
N ILE A 72 9.36 -3.07 6.11
CA ILE A 72 9.92 -2.95 4.75
C ILE A 72 9.91 -1.50 4.28
N ALA A 73 8.77 -0.80 4.40
CA ALA A 73 8.65 0.59 3.95
C ALA A 73 9.61 1.53 4.69
N ILE A 74 9.70 1.42 6.02
CA ILE A 74 10.58 2.24 6.84
C ILE A 74 12.05 1.96 6.50
N SER A 75 12.45 0.70 6.45
CA SER A 75 13.81 0.32 6.09
C SER A 75 14.17 0.79 4.67
N TRP A 76 13.22 0.75 3.74
CA TRP A 76 13.42 1.28 2.39
C TRP A 76 13.62 2.81 2.39
N HIS A 77 12.78 3.56 3.10
CA HIS A 77 12.93 5.01 3.24
C HIS A 77 14.29 5.38 3.83
N ARG A 78 14.71 4.69 4.90
CA ARG A 78 15.99 4.93 5.58
C ARG A 78 17.18 4.54 4.72
N TYR A 79 17.10 3.43 3.98
CA TYR A 79 18.16 3.05 3.03
C TYR A 79 18.38 4.14 1.97
N ILE A 80 17.32 4.63 1.33
CA ILE A 80 17.46 5.63 0.27
C ILE A 80 17.83 7.02 0.81
N LEU A 81 17.23 7.44 1.93
CA LEU A 81 17.42 8.80 2.46
C LEU A 81 18.65 8.89 3.35
N LEU A 82 18.90 7.92 4.21
CA LEU A 82 20.00 7.94 5.18
C LEU A 82 21.18 7.06 4.78
N GLN A 83 21.11 6.34 3.65
CA GLN A 83 22.11 5.32 3.27
C GLN A 83 22.31 4.25 4.35
N GLU A 84 21.26 4.00 5.14
CA GLU A 84 21.30 3.04 6.22
C GLU A 84 21.43 1.62 5.68
N ASN A 85 22.50 0.94 6.09
CA ASN A 85 22.84 -0.39 5.61
C ASN A 85 23.54 -1.19 6.71
N ASP A 86 22.76 -1.98 7.44
CA ASP A 86 23.25 -2.73 8.59
C ASP A 86 24.01 -4.01 8.20
N GLY A 87 24.10 -4.32 6.90
CA GLY A 87 24.74 -5.55 6.38
C GLY A 87 24.04 -6.86 6.73
N GLY A 88 23.01 -6.84 7.59
CA GLY A 88 22.25 -8.00 8.01
C GLY A 88 21.25 -8.51 6.97
N VAL A 89 20.84 -9.77 7.13
CA VAL A 89 19.78 -10.42 6.32
C VAL A 89 18.40 -9.86 6.65
N ILE A 90 18.20 -9.41 7.88
CA ILE A 90 16.99 -8.72 8.36
C ILE A 90 17.38 -7.26 8.61
N PRO A 91 16.66 -6.28 8.06
CA PRO A 91 16.97 -4.87 8.28
C PRO A 91 16.72 -4.46 9.74
N ALA A 92 17.40 -3.42 10.25
CA ALA A 92 17.20 -2.96 11.63
C ALA A 92 15.73 -2.61 11.93
N PHE A 93 15.29 -3.01 13.12
CA PHE A 93 13.94 -2.76 13.60
C PHE A 93 13.82 -1.39 14.28
N HIS A 94 12.96 -0.53 13.75
CA HIS A 94 12.77 0.84 14.25
C HIS A 94 11.38 0.99 14.90
N GLY A 95 11.17 0.38 16.08
CA GLY A 95 9.85 0.31 16.72
C GLY A 95 9.16 1.66 16.94
N GLY A 96 9.90 2.69 17.35
CA GLY A 96 9.35 4.04 17.52
C GLY A 96 8.90 4.69 16.20
N ALA A 97 9.67 4.49 15.13
CA ALA A 97 9.28 4.93 13.78
C ALA A 97 8.10 4.10 13.26
N LEU A 98 8.04 2.81 13.56
CA LEU A 98 6.95 1.91 13.15
C LEU A 98 5.60 2.37 13.71
N LEU A 99 5.53 2.65 15.00
CA LEU A 99 4.29 3.12 15.63
C LEU A 99 3.87 4.49 15.08
N SER A 100 4.83 5.41 14.92
CA SER A 100 4.58 6.75 14.36
C SER A 100 4.10 6.68 12.91
N TYR A 101 4.74 5.84 12.09
CA TYR A 101 4.38 5.59 10.70
C TYR A 101 2.99 4.97 10.61
N PHE A 102 2.70 3.93 11.41
CA PHE A 102 1.38 3.32 11.47
C PHE A 102 0.30 4.35 11.79
N GLY A 103 0.49 5.17 12.83
CA GLY A 103 -0.47 6.22 13.19
C GLY A 103 -0.71 7.24 12.08
N LYS A 104 0.35 7.67 11.38
CA LYS A 104 0.23 8.59 10.23
C LYS A 104 -0.47 7.93 9.04
N SER A 105 -0.13 6.69 8.70
CA SER A 105 -0.78 5.92 7.63
C SER A 105 -2.25 5.68 7.94
N LEU A 106 -2.59 5.34 9.19
CA LEU A 106 -3.98 5.14 9.62
C LEU A 106 -4.77 6.45 9.55
N GLY A 107 -4.22 7.57 10.04
CA GLY A 107 -4.87 8.88 9.95
C GLY A 107 -5.11 9.33 8.52
N LEU A 108 -4.12 9.13 7.63
CA LEU A 108 -4.27 9.38 6.19
C LEU A 108 -5.32 8.45 5.56
N GLY A 109 -5.31 7.16 5.90
CA GLY A 109 -6.26 6.18 5.40
C GLY A 109 -7.69 6.50 5.79
N VAL A 110 -7.93 6.89 7.04
CA VAL A 110 -9.25 7.32 7.53
C VAL A 110 -9.71 8.59 6.82
N LEU A 111 -8.83 9.60 6.69
CA LEU A 111 -9.14 10.86 6.00
C LEU A 111 -9.56 10.62 4.55
N LEU A 112 -8.75 9.86 3.80
CA LEU A 112 -8.99 9.59 2.38
C LEU A 112 -10.16 8.61 2.17
N GLY A 113 -10.33 7.63 3.08
CA GLY A 113 -11.44 6.70 3.05
C GLY A 113 -12.78 7.38 3.30
N LEU A 114 -12.85 8.31 4.25
CA LEU A 114 -14.05 9.11 4.48
C LEU A 114 -14.36 9.98 3.25
N ALA A 115 -13.34 10.63 2.66
CA ALA A 115 -13.52 11.39 1.43
C ALA A 115 -14.05 10.50 0.28
N TYR A 116 -13.52 9.29 0.12
CA TYR A 116 -14.01 8.31 -0.86
C TYR A 116 -15.49 8.01 -0.69
N VAL A 117 -15.92 7.66 0.53
CA VAL A 117 -17.32 7.31 0.82
C VAL A 117 -18.24 8.51 0.57
N LEU A 118 -17.88 9.70 1.06
CA LEU A 118 -18.71 10.90 0.91
C LEU A 118 -18.86 11.31 -0.56
N ILE A 119 -17.77 11.33 -1.31
CA ILE A 119 -17.81 11.67 -2.75
C ILE A 119 -18.56 10.58 -3.52
N GLY A 120 -18.35 9.31 -3.18
CA GLY A 120 -19.06 8.17 -3.78
C GLY A 120 -20.57 8.24 -3.57
N LEU A 121 -21.03 8.58 -2.36
CA LEU A 121 -22.46 8.78 -2.07
C LEU A 121 -23.03 10.00 -2.82
N ALA A 122 -22.28 11.11 -2.84
CA ALA A 122 -22.73 12.34 -3.48
C ALA A 122 -22.88 12.18 -5.00
N LEU A 123 -21.92 11.54 -5.66
CA LEU A 123 -21.84 11.44 -7.12
C LEU A 123 -22.43 10.14 -7.69
N GLY A 124 -22.44 9.05 -6.92
CA GLY A 124 -22.84 7.71 -7.40
C GLY A 124 -24.31 7.61 -7.80
N GLN A 125 -25.16 8.51 -7.32
CA GLN A 125 -26.56 8.62 -7.71
C GLN A 125 -26.77 9.33 -9.07
N PHE A 126 -25.78 10.08 -9.55
CA PHE A 126 -25.89 10.88 -10.78
C PHE A 126 -25.12 10.30 -11.97
N PHE A 127 -24.10 9.50 -11.69
CA PHE A 127 -23.19 8.95 -12.69
C PHE A 127 -23.04 7.45 -12.50
N GLY A 128 -22.74 6.72 -13.58
CA GLY A 128 -22.49 5.28 -13.50
C GLY A 128 -21.36 4.95 -12.51
N ILE A 129 -21.63 4.03 -11.59
CA ILE A 129 -20.79 3.73 -10.41
C ILE A 129 -19.32 3.49 -10.80
N ALA A 130 -19.06 2.78 -11.89
CA ALA A 130 -17.70 2.45 -12.31
C ALA A 130 -16.85 3.66 -12.73
N LEU A 131 -17.40 4.60 -13.51
CA LEU A 131 -16.67 5.80 -13.96
C LEU A 131 -16.42 6.78 -12.80
N VAL A 132 -17.38 6.91 -11.89
CA VAL A 132 -17.22 7.70 -10.66
C VAL A 132 -16.09 7.12 -9.81
N GLN A 133 -16.11 5.81 -9.57
CA GLN A 133 -15.10 5.19 -8.71
C GLN A 133 -13.69 5.39 -9.23
N LEU A 134 -13.47 5.22 -10.55
CA LEU A 134 -12.15 5.44 -11.14
C LEU A 134 -11.69 6.90 -11.03
N GLY A 135 -12.59 7.85 -11.32
CA GLY A 135 -12.29 9.28 -11.21
C GLY A 135 -12.00 9.72 -9.78
N VAL A 136 -12.79 9.25 -8.80
CA VAL A 136 -12.56 9.51 -7.38
C VAL A 136 -11.23 8.92 -6.93
N PHE A 137 -10.94 7.67 -7.33
CA PHE A 137 -9.67 7.03 -6.99
C PHE A 137 -8.46 7.81 -7.53
N ALA A 138 -8.61 8.41 -8.72
CA ALA A 138 -7.58 9.26 -9.30
C ALA A 138 -7.25 10.48 -8.44
N VAL A 139 -8.29 11.18 -8.01
CA VAL A 139 -8.18 12.35 -7.13
C VAL A 139 -7.59 11.95 -5.79
N LEU A 140 -7.97 10.80 -5.24
CA LEU A 140 -7.43 10.32 -3.97
C LEU A 140 -5.96 9.96 -4.04
N ILE A 141 -5.48 9.34 -5.12
CA ILE A 141 -4.04 9.09 -5.31
C ILE A 141 -3.28 10.41 -5.40
N TYR A 142 -3.82 11.40 -6.12
CA TYR A 142 -3.24 12.74 -6.18
C TYR A 142 -3.12 13.37 -4.79
N VAL A 143 -4.21 13.40 -4.03
CA VAL A 143 -4.21 13.94 -2.67
C VAL A 143 -3.29 13.13 -1.76
N PHE A 144 -3.26 11.81 -1.90
CA PHE A 144 -2.36 10.94 -1.16
C PHE A 144 -0.90 11.34 -1.39
N TYR A 145 -0.43 11.44 -2.64
CA TYR A 145 0.95 11.83 -2.92
C TYR A 145 1.31 13.23 -2.44
N ARG A 146 0.35 14.16 -2.39
CA ARG A 146 0.54 15.51 -1.82
C ARG A 146 0.71 15.50 -0.30
N LEU A 147 0.06 14.57 0.39
CA LEU A 147 0.00 14.51 1.86
C LEU A 147 0.95 13.46 2.47
N ALA A 148 1.35 12.46 1.71
CA ALA A 148 2.05 11.28 2.20
C ALA A 148 3.54 11.51 2.41
N LEU A 149 4.11 12.71 2.16
CA LEU A 149 5.52 13.00 2.48
C LEU A 149 5.78 12.96 4.00
N VAL A 150 4.72 13.01 4.82
CA VAL A 150 4.83 12.77 6.27
C VAL A 150 5.34 11.37 6.60
N LEU A 151 5.11 10.38 5.72
CA LEU A 151 5.48 8.98 5.93
C LEU A 151 7.01 8.76 5.86
N PRO A 152 7.72 9.15 4.79
CA PRO A 152 9.17 9.10 4.77
C PRO A 152 9.78 10.00 5.85
N ALA A 153 9.17 11.16 6.18
CA ALA A 153 9.65 12.02 7.27
C ALA A 153 9.73 11.25 8.60
N VAL A 154 8.63 10.60 9.03
CA VAL A 154 8.62 9.86 10.30
C VAL A 154 9.49 8.60 10.24
N ALA A 155 9.65 7.98 9.07
CA ALA A 155 10.54 6.83 8.89
C ALA A 155 12.01 7.19 9.20
N ILE A 156 12.43 8.42 8.86
CA ILE A 156 13.78 8.92 9.15
C ILE A 156 13.87 9.72 10.47
N GLY A 157 12.82 9.69 11.29
CA GLY A 157 12.81 10.36 12.60
C GLY A 157 12.53 11.88 12.55
N GLN A 158 12.07 12.40 11.41
CA GLN A 158 11.68 13.79 11.24
C GLN A 158 10.16 13.95 11.45
N SER A 159 9.74 15.13 11.96
CA SER A 159 8.34 15.48 12.07
C SER A 159 7.87 16.33 10.90
N MET A 160 6.71 16.00 10.32
CA MET A 160 6.08 16.80 9.28
C MET A 160 4.55 16.80 9.46
N SER A 161 3.93 17.98 9.30
CA SER A 161 2.47 18.13 9.28
C SER A 161 1.91 17.93 7.87
N LEU A 162 0.61 17.66 7.76
CA LEU A 162 -0.07 17.52 6.47
C LEU A 162 -0.04 18.83 5.66
N SER A 163 -0.17 19.99 6.32
CA SER A 163 -0.06 21.30 5.66
C SER A 163 1.34 21.49 5.07
N GLN A 164 2.38 21.17 5.84
CA GLN A 164 3.77 21.27 5.37
C GLN A 164 4.01 20.37 4.15
N SER A 165 3.50 19.13 4.17
CA SER A 165 3.57 18.22 3.02
C SER A 165 2.89 18.84 1.79
N TRP A 166 1.70 19.43 1.98
CA TRP A 166 0.93 20.05 0.90
C TRP A 166 1.62 21.28 0.32
N GLU A 167 2.21 22.13 1.16
CA GLU A 167 2.96 23.33 0.78
C GLU A 167 4.25 22.95 0.03
N LYS A 168 5.02 21.99 0.55
CA LYS A 168 6.26 21.50 -0.07
C LYS A 168 6.04 20.88 -1.44
N THR A 169 4.83 20.36 -1.70
CA THR A 169 4.46 19.77 -2.98
C THR A 169 3.68 20.72 -3.89
N ALA A 170 3.47 21.99 -3.50
CA ALA A 170 2.66 22.96 -4.23
C ALA A 170 3.15 23.19 -5.66
N GLU A 171 4.44 23.49 -5.82
CA GLU A 171 5.09 23.73 -7.11
C GLU A 171 5.11 22.48 -8.01
N ALA A 172 5.04 21.30 -7.39
CA ALA A 172 5.02 20.00 -8.05
C ALA A 172 3.64 19.48 -8.43
N SER A 173 2.57 20.27 -8.24
CA SER A 173 1.17 19.85 -8.43
C SER A 173 0.94 19.14 -9.77
N GLY A 174 1.40 19.73 -10.88
CA GLY A 174 1.26 19.14 -12.22
C GLY A 174 2.00 17.81 -12.38
N VAL A 175 3.22 17.71 -11.85
CA VAL A 175 4.01 16.47 -11.89
C VAL A 175 3.35 15.38 -11.06
N ILE A 176 2.85 15.72 -9.86
CA ILE A 176 2.14 14.76 -9.00
C ILE A 176 0.82 14.32 -9.64
N ALA A 177 0.11 15.21 -10.33
CA ALA A 177 -1.08 14.84 -11.10
C ALA A 177 -0.75 13.82 -12.19
N GLN A 178 0.32 14.04 -12.97
CA GLN A 178 0.79 13.09 -13.97
C GLN A 178 1.20 11.74 -13.33
N LEU A 179 1.94 11.75 -12.23
CA LEU A 179 2.31 10.54 -11.48
C LEU A 179 1.09 9.78 -10.98
N SER A 180 0.03 10.50 -10.57
CA SER A 180 -1.22 9.89 -10.12
C SER A 180 -1.93 9.18 -11.27
N LEU A 181 -1.99 9.79 -12.45
CA LEU A 181 -2.53 9.15 -13.66
C LEU A 181 -1.75 7.91 -14.05
N ILE A 182 -0.41 7.97 -14.00
CA ILE A 182 0.45 6.80 -14.26
C ILE A 182 0.19 5.70 -13.22
N ALA A 183 0.07 6.05 -11.94
CA ALA A 183 -0.18 5.08 -10.88
C ALA A 183 -1.53 4.38 -11.05
N ILE A 184 -2.59 5.09 -11.42
CA ILE A 184 -3.89 4.49 -11.74
C ILE A 184 -3.77 3.58 -12.95
N GLY A 185 -3.14 4.06 -14.03
CA GLY A 185 -2.92 3.26 -15.24
C GLY A 185 -2.20 1.96 -14.91
N PHE A 186 -1.15 2.03 -14.10
CA PHE A 186 -0.43 0.86 -13.60
C PHE A 186 -1.34 -0.06 -12.80
N ILE A 187 -2.11 0.45 -11.83
CA ILE A 187 -3.07 -0.35 -11.05
C ILE A 187 -4.09 -1.03 -11.95
N VAL A 188 -4.73 -0.30 -12.87
CA VAL A 188 -5.71 -0.86 -13.81
C VAL A 188 -5.08 -1.95 -14.69
N LEU A 189 -3.90 -1.71 -15.24
CA LEU A 189 -3.19 -2.69 -16.07
C LEU A 189 -2.87 -3.98 -15.30
N THR A 190 -2.50 -3.86 -14.01
CA THR A 190 -2.21 -5.04 -13.18
C THR A 190 -3.43 -5.91 -12.88
N GLN A 191 -4.63 -5.34 -12.98
CA GLN A 191 -5.90 -6.04 -12.74
C GLN A 191 -6.37 -6.84 -13.97
N ILE A 192 -5.96 -6.46 -15.19
CA ILE A 192 -6.43 -7.11 -16.43
C ILE A 192 -6.19 -8.63 -16.40
N PRO A 193 -4.99 -9.15 -16.05
CA PRO A 193 -4.79 -10.60 -15.99
C PRO A 193 -5.69 -11.30 -14.97
N GLN A 194 -5.99 -10.66 -13.83
CA GLN A 194 -6.89 -11.23 -12.83
C GLN A 194 -8.34 -11.28 -13.32
N MET A 195 -8.76 -10.32 -14.14
CA MET A 195 -10.10 -10.32 -14.76
C MET A 195 -10.28 -11.39 -15.83
N LEU A 196 -9.19 -11.77 -16.52
CA LEU A 196 -9.18 -12.79 -17.56
C LEU A 196 -8.89 -14.20 -17.01
N ASP A 197 -8.55 -14.30 -15.73
CA ASP A 197 -8.17 -15.56 -15.09
C ASP A 197 -9.40 -16.44 -14.84
N SER A 198 -9.48 -17.55 -15.57
CA SER A 198 -10.52 -18.57 -15.40
C SER A 198 -10.27 -19.50 -14.21
N ALA A 199 -9.09 -19.43 -13.59
CA ALA A 199 -8.69 -20.24 -12.43
C ALA A 199 -8.07 -19.37 -11.32
N PRO A 200 -8.86 -18.49 -10.67
CA PRO A 200 -8.37 -17.53 -9.67
C PRO A 200 -7.78 -18.18 -8.40
N THR A 201 -8.05 -19.45 -8.16
CA THR A 201 -7.49 -20.23 -7.05
C THR A 201 -6.22 -21.02 -7.44
N SER A 202 -5.76 -20.88 -8.68
CA SER A 202 -4.57 -21.57 -9.16
C SER A 202 -3.29 -21.06 -8.48
N VAL A 203 -2.29 -21.93 -8.39
CA VAL A 203 -0.95 -21.58 -7.88
C VAL A 203 -0.33 -20.44 -8.71
N ILE A 204 -0.61 -20.39 -10.01
CA ILE A 204 -0.12 -19.33 -10.92
C ILE A 204 -0.72 -17.97 -10.52
N SER A 205 -2.05 -17.91 -10.33
CA SER A 205 -2.75 -16.69 -9.90
C SER A 205 -2.26 -16.19 -8.54
N MET A 206 -1.99 -17.13 -7.63
CA MET A 206 -1.42 -16.84 -6.32
C MET A 206 -0.01 -16.25 -6.42
N ILE A 207 0.89 -16.88 -7.18
CA ILE A 207 2.25 -16.37 -7.41
C ILE A 207 2.19 -14.97 -8.03
N TYR A 208 1.36 -14.78 -9.06
CA TYR A 208 1.15 -13.49 -9.71
C TYR A 208 0.73 -12.41 -8.70
N SER A 209 -0.24 -12.72 -7.84
CA SER A 209 -0.76 -11.79 -6.84
C SER A 209 0.30 -11.36 -5.83
N TYR A 210 1.13 -12.28 -5.33
CA TYR A 210 2.22 -11.94 -4.40
C TYR A 210 3.37 -11.19 -5.09
N VAL A 211 3.76 -11.58 -6.30
CA VAL A 211 4.80 -10.85 -7.05
C VAL A 211 4.36 -9.43 -7.32
N LEU A 212 3.12 -9.24 -7.78
CA LEU A 212 2.56 -7.91 -7.99
C LEU A 212 2.43 -7.11 -6.69
N GLY A 213 1.98 -7.74 -5.60
CA GLY A 213 1.86 -7.09 -4.29
C GLY A 213 3.20 -6.51 -3.85
N TRP A 214 4.29 -7.27 -4.02
CA TRP A 214 5.63 -6.79 -3.75
C TRP A 214 6.04 -5.61 -4.64
N ILE A 215 5.81 -5.72 -5.96
CA ILE A 215 6.13 -4.63 -6.91
C ILE A 215 5.37 -3.36 -6.52
N ILE A 216 4.07 -3.45 -6.27
CA ILE A 216 3.22 -2.31 -5.89
C ILE A 216 3.76 -1.66 -4.61
N MET A 217 4.04 -2.45 -3.56
CA MET A 217 4.58 -1.95 -2.29
C MET A 217 5.91 -1.21 -2.48
N MET A 218 6.85 -1.81 -3.21
CA MET A 218 8.18 -1.23 -3.44
C MET A 218 8.13 0.01 -4.32
N VAL A 219 7.30 0.01 -5.38
CA VAL A 219 7.10 1.18 -6.25
C VAL A 219 6.44 2.31 -5.46
N ALA A 220 5.36 2.04 -4.72
CA ALA A 220 4.67 3.05 -3.92
C ALA A 220 5.61 3.70 -2.89
N SER A 221 6.37 2.89 -2.15
CA SER A 221 7.36 3.37 -1.18
C SER A 221 8.46 4.20 -1.87
N SER A 222 8.89 3.80 -3.06
CA SER A 222 9.91 4.51 -3.83
C SER A 222 9.44 5.84 -4.39
N VAL A 223 8.19 5.94 -4.85
CA VAL A 223 7.60 7.20 -5.31
C VAL A 223 7.58 8.20 -4.15
N LEU A 224 7.08 7.80 -2.97
CA LEU A 224 7.06 8.67 -1.79
C LEU A 224 8.46 9.11 -1.35
N THR A 225 9.42 8.18 -1.35
CA THR A 225 10.81 8.51 -1.00
C THR A 225 11.43 9.49 -1.98
N THR A 226 11.14 9.32 -3.27
CA THR A 226 11.66 10.20 -4.32
C THR A 226 11.05 11.59 -4.20
N LEU A 227 9.73 11.68 -4.02
CA LEU A 227 9.04 12.96 -3.80
C LEU A 227 9.60 13.68 -2.56
N TYR A 228 9.84 12.95 -1.47
CA TYR A 228 10.46 13.51 -0.28
C TYR A 228 11.88 14.02 -0.55
N GLY A 229 12.74 13.18 -1.14
CA GLY A 229 14.12 13.55 -1.46
C GLY A 229 14.20 14.80 -2.35
N VAL A 230 13.35 14.90 -3.38
CA VAL A 230 13.35 16.04 -4.31
C VAL A 230 12.77 17.30 -3.66
N TYR A 231 11.55 17.23 -3.11
CA TYR A 231 10.81 18.43 -2.71
C TYR A 231 11.04 18.87 -1.25
N VAL A 232 11.61 18.00 -0.41
CA VAL A 232 11.91 18.31 0.99
C VAL A 232 13.41 18.50 1.19
N GLU A 233 14.23 17.57 0.66
CA GLU A 233 15.69 17.61 0.83
C GLU A 233 16.42 18.29 -0.35
N GLY A 234 15.72 18.64 -1.44
CA GLY A 234 16.33 19.32 -2.60
C GLY A 234 17.27 18.43 -3.43
N ARG A 235 17.13 17.11 -3.37
CA ARG A 235 17.92 16.17 -4.17
C ARG A 235 17.58 16.31 -5.65
N ARG A 236 18.60 16.18 -6.50
CA ARG A 236 18.43 16.09 -7.97
C ARG A 236 17.99 14.68 -8.35
N ILE A 237 17.19 14.59 -9.43
CA ILE A 237 16.70 13.32 -10.02
C ILE A 237 17.80 12.66 -10.83
#